data_AF-A0A174I632-F1
#
_entry.id   AF-A0A174I632-F1
#
_cell.length_a   1.000
_cell.length_b   1.000
_cell.length_c   1.000
_cell.angle_alpha   90.00
_cell.angle_beta   90.00
_cell.angle_gamma   90.00
#
_symmetry.space_group_name_H-M   'P 1'
#
loop_
_entity.id
_entity.type
_entity.pdbx_description
1 polymer ?
#
loop_
_entity_poly.entity_id
_entity_poly.type
_entity_poly.pdbx_seq_one_letter_code
_entity_poly.pdbx_strand_id
1 'polypeptide(L)'
;MAKGISAEAREDILVQAFLTCPNISEISKKTKIPRPTIYTVIHSDSFQRKYSEARNEAVTGAIAYLQGKLGECAAVLVNTATDTEVPAQIRVNAANAALSQCSQWTKNVDMIERLEAMEELMSRVEQEQKSQRRRT
;
A
#
# COMPACT_ATOMS: atom_id res chain seq x y z
N MET A 1 -5.46 -18.29 -37.68
CA MET A 1 -4.27 -17.97 -36.86
C MET A 1 -4.65 -16.82 -35.95
N ALA A 2 -4.69 -17.03 -34.63
CA ALA A 2 -5.17 -16.02 -33.68
C ALA A 2 -4.24 -14.79 -33.72
N LYS A 3 -4.84 -13.59 -33.84
CA LYS A 3 -4.16 -12.29 -33.75
C LYS A 3 -3.16 -12.31 -32.60
N GLY A 4 -1.89 -12.02 -32.89
CA GLY A 4 -0.86 -11.87 -31.87
C GLY A 4 -1.29 -10.79 -30.88
N ILE A 5 -1.39 -11.15 -29.60
CA ILE A 5 -1.68 -10.22 -28.50
C ILE A 5 -0.55 -9.17 -28.50
N SER A 6 -0.91 -7.88 -28.52
CA SER A 6 0.06 -6.77 -28.46
C SER A 6 0.89 -6.86 -27.17
N ALA A 7 2.09 -6.27 -27.18
CA ALA A 7 2.94 -6.26 -26.00
C ALA A 7 2.23 -5.64 -24.79
N GLU A 8 1.50 -4.54 -25.01
CA GLU A 8 0.73 -3.85 -23.98
C GLU A 8 -0.41 -4.70 -23.42
N ALA A 9 -1.24 -5.31 -24.28
CA ALA A 9 -2.32 -6.18 -23.82
C ALA A 9 -1.80 -7.42 -23.06
N ARG A 10 -0.58 -7.87 -23.39
CA ARG A 10 0.08 -8.96 -22.66
C ARG A 10 0.51 -8.53 -21.26
N GLU A 11 1.04 -7.32 -21.10
CA GLU A 11 1.37 -6.77 -19.79
C GLU A 11 0.12 -6.68 -18.91
N ASP A 12 -0.98 -6.13 -19.44
CA ASP A 12 -2.20 -5.95 -18.65
C ASP A 12 -2.80 -7.30 -18.19
N ILE A 13 -2.80 -8.31 -19.06
CA ILE A 13 -3.20 -9.69 -18.71
C ILE A 13 -2.31 -10.24 -17.60
N LEU A 14 -0.99 -10.02 -17.70
CA LEU A 14 -0.05 -10.50 -16.69
C LEU A 14 -0.22 -9.77 -15.36
N VAL A 15 -0.41 -8.45 -15.36
CA VAL A 15 -0.68 -7.67 -14.14
C VAL A 15 -1.86 -8.26 -13.36
N GLN A 16 -2.98 -8.48 -14.04
CA GLN A 16 -4.18 -9.09 -13.42
C GLN A 16 -3.93 -10.52 -12.92
N ALA A 17 -3.14 -11.30 -13.65
CA ALA A 17 -2.79 -12.64 -13.22
C ALA A 17 -1.87 -12.64 -11.99
N PHE A 18 -0.90 -11.72 -11.90
CA PHE A 18 -0.01 -11.56 -10.76
C PHE A 18 -0.73 -11.09 -9.48
N LEU A 19 -1.82 -10.33 -9.62
CA LEU A 19 -2.65 -9.96 -8.46
C LEU A 19 -3.46 -11.12 -7.88
N THR A 20 -3.67 -12.20 -8.65
CA THR A 20 -4.62 -13.27 -8.27
C THR A 20 -3.99 -14.65 -8.13
N CYS A 21 -2.80 -14.88 -8.67
CA CYS A 21 -2.16 -16.19 -8.70
C CYS A 21 -0.92 -16.23 -7.80
N PRO A 22 -0.70 -17.32 -7.05
CA PRO A 22 0.40 -17.40 -6.08
C PRO A 22 1.77 -17.67 -6.71
N ASN A 23 1.83 -18.10 -7.97
CA ASN A 23 3.11 -18.44 -8.63
C ASN A 23 3.02 -18.38 -10.18
N ILE A 24 4.21 -18.32 -10.81
CA ILE A 24 4.38 -18.23 -12.29
C ILE A 24 3.78 -19.44 -13.03
N SER A 25 3.73 -20.62 -12.41
CA SER A 25 3.14 -21.81 -13.04
C SER A 25 1.64 -21.65 -13.27
N GLU A 26 0.93 -21.17 -12.27
CA GLU A 26 -0.51 -20.90 -12.36
C GLU A 26 -0.80 -19.72 -13.29
N ILE A 27 0.05 -18.69 -13.27
CA ILE A 27 -0.05 -17.56 -14.20
C ILE A 27 0.07 -18.04 -15.65
N SER A 28 1.06 -18.88 -15.94
CA SER A 28 1.28 -19.42 -17.30
C SER A 28 0.10 -20.25 -17.78
N LYS A 29 -0.47 -21.11 -16.92
CA LYS A 29 -1.68 -21.90 -17.25
C LYS A 29 -2.89 -20.99 -17.50
N LYS A 30 -3.14 -20.03 -16.61
CA LYS A 30 -4.30 -19.13 -16.66
C LYS A 30 -4.26 -18.20 -17.88
N THR A 31 -3.10 -17.62 -18.16
CA THR A 31 -2.93 -16.63 -19.24
C THR A 31 -2.58 -17.25 -20.60
N LYS A 32 -2.20 -18.54 -20.61
CA LYS A 32 -1.64 -19.26 -21.77
C LYS A 32 -0.35 -18.60 -22.31
N ILE A 33 0.32 -17.78 -21.51
CA ILE A 33 1.61 -17.17 -21.85
C ILE A 33 2.74 -18.11 -21.39
N PRO A 34 3.71 -18.46 -22.25
CA PRO A 34 4.83 -19.31 -21.87
C PRO A 34 5.68 -18.69 -20.76
N ARG A 35 6.13 -19.49 -19.79
CA ARG A 35 6.99 -19.03 -18.68
C ARG A 35 8.20 -18.19 -19.13
N PRO A 36 8.96 -18.55 -20.19
CA PRO A 36 10.08 -17.71 -20.64
C PRO A 36 9.65 -16.29 -20.99
N THR A 37 8.52 -16.13 -21.67
CA THR A 37 7.95 -14.82 -22.01
C THR A 37 7.53 -14.05 -20.76
N ILE A 38 6.95 -14.73 -19.77
CA ILE A 38 6.62 -14.12 -18.47
C ILE A 38 7.90 -13.59 -17.81
N TYR A 39 8.97 -14.40 -17.74
CA TYR A 39 10.25 -13.96 -17.18
C TYR A 39 10.81 -12.74 -17.88
N THR A 40 10.73 -12.64 -19.21
CA THR A 40 11.16 -11.42 -19.91
C THR A 40 10.32 -10.21 -19.56
N VAL A 41 8.99 -10.35 -19.55
CA VAL A 41 8.06 -9.24 -19.32
C VAL A 41 8.17 -8.71 -17.88
N ILE A 42 8.27 -9.58 -16.87
CA ILE A 42 8.30 -9.13 -15.47
C ILE A 42 9.54 -8.33 -15.10
N HIS A 43 10.65 -8.44 -15.85
CA HIS A 43 11.85 -7.64 -15.60
C HIS A 43 11.85 -6.31 -16.34
N SER A 44 10.79 -6.00 -17.10
CA SER A 44 10.66 -4.70 -17.75
C SER A 44 10.18 -3.63 -16.77
N ASP A 45 10.73 -2.42 -16.89
CA ASP A 45 10.31 -1.26 -16.09
C ASP A 45 8.83 -0.92 -16.28
N SER A 46 8.31 -1.08 -17.51
CA SER A 46 6.89 -0.87 -17.84
C SER A 46 5.99 -1.77 -16.99
N PHE A 47 6.26 -3.08 -17.01
CA PHE A 47 5.48 -4.03 -16.24
C PHE A 47 5.60 -3.80 -14.74
N GLN A 48 6.81 -3.57 -14.22
CA GLN A 48 7.01 -3.33 -12.79
C GLN A 48 6.24 -2.11 -12.28
N ARG A 49 6.20 -1.02 -13.07
CA ARG A 49 5.40 0.17 -12.76
C ARG A 49 3.90 -0.17 -12.73
N LYS A 50 3.37 -0.73 -13.82
CA LYS A 50 1.94 -1.10 -13.92
C LYS A 50 1.51 -2.06 -12.81
N TYR A 51 2.35 -3.05 -12.49
CA TYR A 51 2.06 -4.01 -11.43
C TYR A 51 2.08 -3.34 -10.05
N SER A 52 3.06 -2.48 -9.78
CA SER A 52 3.13 -1.73 -8.53
C SER A 52 1.92 -0.82 -8.34
N GLU A 53 1.54 -0.07 -9.38
CA GLU A 53 0.35 0.78 -9.38
C GLU A 53 -0.93 -0.02 -9.10
N ALA A 54 -1.16 -1.09 -9.87
CA ALA A 54 -2.35 -1.92 -9.70
C ALA A 54 -2.40 -2.61 -8.32
N ARG A 55 -1.23 -3.05 -7.80
CA ARG A 55 -1.13 -3.60 -6.44
C ARG A 55 -1.43 -2.54 -5.39
N ASN A 56 -0.88 -1.34 -5.55
CA ASN A 56 -1.12 -0.24 -4.63
C ASN A 56 -2.59 0.15 -4.62
N GLU A 57 -3.25 0.22 -5.79
CA GLU A 57 -4.68 0.50 -5.89
C GLU A 57 -5.52 -0.57 -5.16
N ALA A 58 -5.22 -1.85 -5.41
CA ALA A 58 -5.91 -2.97 -4.76
C ALA A 58 -5.75 -2.95 -3.24
N VAL A 59 -4.54 -2.65 -2.75
CA VAL A 59 -4.25 -2.58 -1.30
C VAL A 59 -4.84 -1.32 -0.68
N THR A 60 -4.85 -0.19 -1.38
CA THR A 60 -5.39 1.09 -0.89
C THR A 60 -6.85 0.95 -0.49
N GLY A 61 -7.68 0.27 -1.31
CA GLY A 61 -9.08 0.03 -0.98
C GLY A 61 -9.26 -0.80 0.29
N ALA A 62 -8.46 -1.86 0.47
CA ALA A 62 -8.49 -2.68 1.67
C ALA A 62 -8.00 -1.92 2.92
N ILE A 63 -6.97 -1.09 2.78
CA ILE A 63 -6.48 -0.21 3.85
C ILE A 63 -7.57 0.77 4.25
N ALA A 64 -8.20 1.46 3.30
CA ALA A 64 -9.27 2.42 3.57
C ALA A 64 -10.45 1.76 4.29
N TYR A 65 -10.83 0.55 3.85
CA TYR A 65 -11.87 -0.23 4.52
C TYR A 65 -11.51 -0.56 5.98
N LEU A 66 -10.29 -1.06 6.24
CA LEU A 66 -9.82 -1.36 7.59
C LEU A 66 -9.70 -0.10 8.46
N GLN A 67 -9.21 1.00 7.88
CA GLN A 67 -9.14 2.31 8.53
C GLN A 67 -10.52 2.80 8.99
N GLY A 68 -11.54 2.64 8.14
CA GLY A 68 -12.93 2.94 8.49
C GLY A 68 -13.49 2.10 9.64
N LYS A 69 -12.87 0.95 9.95
CA LYS A 69 -13.24 0.05 11.05
C LYS A 69 -12.40 0.22 12.31
N LEU A 70 -11.40 1.10 12.31
CA LEU A 70 -10.49 1.27 13.45
C LEU A 70 -11.22 1.67 14.74
N GLY A 71 -12.25 2.51 14.66
CA GLY A 71 -13.05 2.91 15.83
C GLY A 71 -13.75 1.72 16.48
N GLU A 72 -14.33 0.82 15.68
CA GLU A 72 -14.97 -0.41 16.15
C GLU A 72 -13.94 -1.35 16.81
N CYS A 73 -12.78 -1.53 16.18
CA CYS A 73 -11.69 -2.35 16.75
C CYS A 73 -11.15 -1.76 18.07
N ALA A 74 -10.99 -0.44 18.14
CA ALA A 74 -10.56 0.24 19.36
C ALA A 74 -11.59 0.07 20.50
N ALA A 75 -12.88 0.17 20.18
CA ALA A 75 -13.96 -0.07 21.15
C ALA A 75 -13.90 -1.50 21.71
N VAL A 76 -13.64 -2.51 20.88
CA VAL A 76 -13.47 -3.89 21.35
C VAL A 76 -12.31 -4.01 22.35
N LEU A 77 -11.17 -3.38 22.08
CA LEU A 77 -10.02 -3.41 23.00
C LEU A 77 -10.34 -2.72 24.33
N VAL A 78 -10.99 -1.55 24.29
CA VAL A 78 -11.38 -0.80 25.50
C VAL A 78 -12.39 -1.60 26.32
N ASN A 79 -13.45 -2.12 25.68
CA ASN A 79 -14.46 -2.92 26.35
C ASN A 79 -13.85 -4.18 26.99
N THR A 80 -12.97 -4.88 26.27
CA THR A 80 -12.27 -6.06 26.80
C THR A 80 -11.38 -5.71 27.98
N ALA A 81 -10.73 -4.53 27.97
CA ALA A 81 -9.87 -4.09 29.07
C ALA A 81 -10.66 -3.69 30.33
N THR A 82 -11.87 -3.15 30.17
CA THR A 82 -12.71 -2.65 31.27
C THR A 82 -13.72 -3.67 31.80
N ASP A 83 -14.02 -4.72 31.05
CA ASP A 83 -14.92 -5.80 31.47
C ASP A 83 -14.33 -6.58 32.66
N THR A 84 -15.04 -6.60 33.79
CA THR A 84 -14.61 -7.28 35.02
C THR A 84 -14.75 -8.80 34.96
N GLU A 85 -15.56 -9.32 34.03
CA GLU A 85 -15.76 -10.75 33.83
C GLU A 85 -14.64 -11.38 32.99
N VAL A 86 -13.86 -10.56 32.27
CA VAL A 86 -12.72 -11.01 31.48
C VAL A 86 -11.51 -11.29 32.40
N PRO A 87 -10.78 -12.40 32.20
CA PRO A 87 -9.57 -12.69 32.95
C PRO A 87 -8.55 -11.54 32.94
N ALA A 88 -7.96 -11.24 34.12
CA ALA A 88 -7.08 -10.10 34.32
C ALA A 88 -5.95 -9.99 33.27
N GLN A 89 -5.33 -11.11 32.90
CA GLN A 89 -4.27 -11.12 31.89
C GLN A 89 -4.77 -10.70 30.49
N ILE A 90 -5.98 -11.12 30.10
CA ILE A 90 -6.58 -10.75 28.81
C ILE A 90 -6.91 -9.26 28.79
N ARG A 91 -7.41 -8.71 29.91
CA ARG A 91 -7.67 -7.28 30.08
C ARG A 91 -6.40 -6.44 29.92
N VAL A 92 -5.31 -6.86 30.58
CA VAL A 92 -4.00 -6.20 30.48
C VAL A 92 -3.47 -6.26 29.04
N ASN A 93 -3.61 -7.40 28.37
CA ASN A 93 -3.19 -7.54 26.98
C ASN A 93 -4.00 -6.60 26.05
N ALA A 94 -5.31 -6.50 26.23
CA ALA A 94 -6.17 -5.59 25.47
C ALA A 94 -5.81 -4.12 25.70
N ALA A 95 -5.56 -3.73 26.96
CA ALA A 95 -5.12 -2.39 27.33
C ALA A 95 -3.76 -2.06 26.69
N ASN A 96 -2.79 -2.96 26.78
CA ASN A 96 -1.46 -2.79 26.17
C ASN A 96 -1.55 -2.66 24.64
N ALA A 97 -2.39 -3.47 24.00
CA ALA A 97 -2.63 -3.37 22.56
C ALA A 97 -3.22 -1.99 22.21
N ALA A 98 -4.22 -1.51 22.93
CA ALA A 98 -4.83 -0.20 22.68
C ALA A 98 -3.82 0.95 22.87
N LEU A 99 -3.06 0.95 23.96
CA LEU A 99 -2.06 1.99 24.25
C LEU A 99 -0.91 1.98 23.25
N SER A 100 -0.44 0.80 22.85
CA SER A 100 0.63 0.65 21.86
C SER A 100 0.19 1.19 20.49
N GLN A 101 -1.03 0.86 20.04
CA GLN A 101 -1.54 1.37 18.77
C GLN A 101 -1.80 2.87 18.81
N CYS A 102 -2.33 3.39 19.92
CA CYS A 102 -2.49 4.83 20.14
C CYS A 102 -1.16 5.57 19.99
N SER A 103 -0.10 5.09 20.67
CA SER A 103 1.24 5.67 20.55
C SER A 103 1.76 5.66 19.10
N GLN A 104 1.51 4.58 18.35
CA GLN A 104 1.95 4.49 16.96
C GLN A 104 1.17 5.45 16.05
N TRP A 105 -0.15 5.58 16.24
CA TRP A 105 -0.98 6.49 15.44
C TRP A 105 -0.62 7.95 15.70
N THR A 106 -0.37 8.35 16.95
CA THR A 106 0.12 9.69 17.28
C THR A 106 1.42 10.00 16.54
N LYS A 107 2.41 9.10 16.61
CA LYS A 107 3.69 9.27 15.89
C LYS A 107 3.49 9.38 14.38
N ASN A 108 2.55 8.62 13.81
CA ASN A 108 2.27 8.68 12.38
C ASN A 108 1.67 10.03 11.98
N VAL A 109 0.73 10.57 12.77
CA VAL A 109 0.14 11.90 12.54
C VAL A 109 1.22 12.98 12.63
N ASP A 110 2.02 12.98 13.71
CA ASP A 110 3.11 13.95 13.89
C ASP A 110 4.14 13.89 12.74
N MET A 111 4.40 12.69 12.22
CA MET A 111 5.32 12.49 11.11
C MET A 111 4.76 13.02 9.79
N ILE A 112 3.46 12.82 9.53
CA ILE A 112 2.79 13.37 8.34
C ILE A 112 2.84 14.90 8.37
N GLU A 113 2.50 15.52 9.49
CA GLU A 113 2.57 16.98 9.64
C GLU A 113 4.00 17.52 9.41
N ARG A 114 5.03 16.82 9.93
CA ARG A 114 6.43 17.18 9.65
C ARG A 114 6.81 17.02 8.19
N LEU A 115 6.33 15.98 7.51
CA LEU A 115 6.63 15.75 6.10
C LEU A 115 6.01 16.86 5.23
N GLU A 116 4.74 17.19 5.46
CA GLU A 116 4.04 18.28 4.75
C GLU A 116 4.78 19.63 4.96
N ALA A 117 5.21 19.92 6.19
CA ALA A 117 5.99 21.12 6.47
C ALA A 117 7.36 21.13 5.73
N MET A 118 8.02 19.97 5.62
CA MET A 118 9.26 19.84 4.85
C MET A 118 9.02 20.03 3.35
N GLU A 119 7.96 19.47 2.80
CA GLU A 119 7.57 19.63 1.39
C GLU A 119 7.28 21.10 1.05
N GLU A 120 6.58 21.82 1.93
CA GLU A 120 6.36 23.26 1.77
C GLU A 120 7.67 24.06 1.77
N LEU A 121 8.56 23.78 2.72
CA LEU A 121 9.86 24.47 2.81
C LEU A 121 10.70 24.23 1.56
N MET A 122 10.77 22.98 1.07
CA MET A 122 11.48 22.65 -0.17
C MET A 122 10.90 23.41 -1.36
N SER A 123 9.56 23.48 -1.47
CA SER A 123 8.90 24.24 -2.53
C SER A 123 9.25 25.74 -2.49
N ARG A 124 9.27 26.35 -1.30
CA ARG A 124 9.66 27.76 -1.13
C ARG A 124 11.11 28.00 -1.53
N VAL A 125 12.03 27.15 -1.09
CA VAL A 125 13.46 27.23 -1.45
C VAL A 125 13.65 27.11 -2.96
N GLU A 126 12.94 26.19 -3.62
CA GLU A 126 13.00 26.08 -5.08
C GLU A 126 12.49 27.35 -5.80
N GLN A 127 11.42 27.96 -5.30
CA GLN A 127 10.88 29.19 -5.87
C GLN A 127 11.84 30.36 -5.70
N GLU A 128 12.46 30.50 -4.53
CA GLU A 128 13.48 31.52 -4.26
C GLU A 128 14.68 31.35 -5.20
N GLN A 129 15.22 30.14 -5.34
CA GLN A 129 16.32 29.85 -6.26
C GLN A 129 15.98 30.15 -7.72
N LYS A 130 14.77 29.79 -8.17
CA LYS A 130 14.27 30.12 -9.51
C LYS A 130 14.13 31.63 -9.72
N SER A 131 13.68 32.36 -8.70
CA SER A 131 13.56 33.82 -8.75
C SER A 131 14.94 34.52 -8.82
N GLN A 132 15.93 33.98 -8.13
CA GLN A 132 17.29 34.53 -8.06
C GLN A 132 18.05 34.30 -9.37
N ARG A 133 17.91 33.11 -9.97
CA ARG A 133 18.44 32.78 -11.31
C ARG A 133 17.83 33.58 -12.45
N ARG A 134 16.61 34.11 -12.29
CA ARG A 134 15.96 34.99 -13.27
C ARG A 134 16.40 36.45 -13.16
N ARG A 135 17.05 36.82 -12.05
CA ARG A 135 17.52 38.19 -11.78
C ARG A 135 19.01 38.39 -12.10
N THR A 136 19.78 37.31 -12.19
CA THR A 136 21.17 37.25 -12.70
C THR A 136 21.20 36.98 -14.18
#